data_AF-A0A975BPA9-F1
#
_entry.id   AF-A0A975BPA9-F1
#
_cell.length_a   1.000
_cell.length_b   1.000
_cell.length_c   1.000
_cell.angle_alpha   90.00
_cell.angle_beta   90.00
_cell.angle_gamma   90.00
#
_symmetry.space_group_name_H-M   'P 1'
#
loop_
_entity.id
_entity.type
_entity.pdbx_description
1 polymer ?
#
loop_
_entity_poly.entity_id
_entity_poly.type
_entity_poly.pdbx_seq_one_letter_code
_entity_poly.pdbx_strand_id
1 'polypeptide(L)' 'MNAEAFKDAITNHFLDKNTILIPGTYRGKSVNHYYSKTTKINVICKDKKFLSCWKLSGMQQFHIMARGSL' A
#
# COMPACT_ATOMS: atom_id res chain seq x y z
N MET A 1 -1.55 -24.15 -1.18
CA MET A 1 -2.53 -23.07 -0.94
C MET A 1 -1.75 -21.81 -0.55
N ASN A 2 -1.41 -20.95 -1.52
CA ASN A 2 -0.69 -19.69 -1.24
C ASN A 2 -1.59 -18.46 -1.42
N ALA A 3 -2.66 -18.58 -2.24
CA ALA A 3 -3.57 -17.48 -2.54
C ALA A 3 -4.46 -17.09 -1.34
N GLU A 4 -4.88 -18.06 -0.52
CA GLU A 4 -5.71 -17.80 0.66
C GLU A 4 -4.92 -17.08 1.76
N ALA A 5 -3.74 -17.61 2.10
CA ALA A 5 -2.82 -16.96 3.03
C ALA A 5 -2.41 -15.55 2.58
N PHE A 6 -2.24 -15.33 1.27
CA PHE A 6 -1.99 -14.00 0.72
C PHE A 6 -3.19 -13.06 0.90
N LYS A 7 -4.41 -13.53 0.63
CA LYS A 7 -5.64 -12.76 0.83
C LYS A 7 -5.84 -12.38 2.30
N ASP A 8 -5.56 -13.30 3.21
CA ASP A 8 -5.67 -13.04 4.66
C ASP A 8 -4.63 -12.03 5.12
N ALA A 9 -3.38 -12.14 4.63
CA ALA A 9 -2.33 -11.17 4.93
C ALA A 9 -2.70 -9.75 4.45
N ILE A 10 -3.28 -9.63 3.25
CA ILE A 10 -3.75 -8.34 2.73
C ILE A 10 -4.93 -7.81 3.55
N THR A 11 -5.88 -8.66 3.94
CA THR A 11 -7.02 -8.26 4.77
C THR A 11 -6.56 -7.76 6.15
N ASN A 12 -5.65 -8.51 6.80
CA ASN A 12 -5.04 -8.11 8.07
C ASN A 12 -4.26 -6.79 7.93
N HIS A 13 -3.57 -6.58 6.80
CA HIS A 13 -2.89 -5.32 6.53
C HIS A 13 -3.86 -4.14 6.46
N PHE A 14 -5.04 -4.30 5.86
CA PHE A 14 -6.05 -3.22 5.84
C PHE A 14 -6.67 -2.94 7.22
N LEU A 15 -6.79 -3.97 8.07
CA LEU A 15 -7.35 -3.84 9.42
C LEU A 15 -6.32 -3.34 10.44
N ASP A 16 -5.02 -3.38 10.12
CA ASP A 16 -3.97 -2.90 11.00
C ASP A 16 -4.10 -1.38 11.20
N LYS A 17 -4.23 -0.96 12.47
CA LYS A 17 -4.28 0.46 12.89
C LYS A 17 -3.06 1.27 12.46
N ASN A 18 -1.94 0.62 12.15
CA ASN A 18 -0.72 1.25 11.67
C ASN A 18 -0.70 1.44 10.14
N THR A 19 -1.72 0.93 9.44
CA THR A 19 -1.93 1.16 8.01
C THR A 19 -2.65 2.47 7.81
N ILE A 20 -1.99 3.37 7.08
CA ILE A 20 -2.53 4.67 6.72
C ILE A 20 -2.92 4.68 5.24
N LEU A 21 -4.05 5.33 4.95
CA LEU A 21 -4.46 5.64 3.59
C LEU A 21 -3.79 6.94 3.14
N ILE A 22 -3.04 6.88 2.05
CA ILE A 22 -2.40 8.02 1.40
C ILE A 22 -2.96 8.09 -0.03
N PRO A 23 -3.84 9.05 -0.34
CA PRO A 23 -4.23 9.33 -1.71
C PRO A 23 -3.01 9.78 -2.50
N GLY A 24 -2.86 9.27 -3.72
CA GLY A 24 -1.64 9.49 -4.47
C GLY A 24 -1.72 9.13 -5.93
N THR A 25 -0.55 9.01 -6.55
CA THR A 25 -0.40 8.57 -7.93
C THR A 25 0.63 7.47 -8.03
N TYR A 26 0.33 6.47 -8.87
CA TYR A 26 1.26 5.43 -9.26
C TYR A 26 1.37 5.41 -10.77
N ARG A 27 2.58 5.65 -11.30
CA ARG A 27 2.84 5.76 -12.75
C ARG A 27 1.89 6.76 -13.45
N GLY A 28 1.62 7.89 -12.81
CA GLY A 28 0.73 8.95 -13.34
C GLY A 28 -0.77 8.67 -13.23
N LYS A 29 -1.20 7.54 -12.65
CA LYS A 29 -2.62 7.24 -12.40
C LYS A 29 -2.96 7.50 -10.95
N SER A 30 -4.09 8.15 -10.69
CA SER A 30 -4.61 8.31 -9.31
C SER A 30 -4.92 6.95 -8.70
N VAL A 31 -4.38 6.73 -7.50
CA VAL A 31 -4.51 5.49 -6.72
C VAL A 31 -4.54 5.82 -5.23
N ASN A 32 -4.94 4.84 -4.44
CA ASN A 32 -4.90 4.85 -2.99
C ASN A 32 -3.77 3.94 -2.51
N HIS A 33 -2.84 4.51 -1.75
CA HIS A 33 -1.75 3.78 -1.09
C HIS A 33 -2.16 3.44 0.34
N TYR A 34 -2.17 2.17 0.69
CA TYR A 34 -2.39 1.68 2.04
C TYR A 34 -1.05 1.23 2.61
N TYR A 35 -0.41 2.14 3.32
CA TYR A 35 0.96 1.97 3.79
C TYR A 35 0.99 1.67 5.29
N SER A 36 1.60 0.55 5.67
CA SER A 36 1.85 0.23 7.09
C SER A 36 3.19 0.79 7.54
N LYS A 37 3.17 1.65 8.55
CA LYS A 37 4.39 2.20 9.15
C LYS A 37 5.24 1.13 9.85
N THR A 38 4.63 0.01 10.27
CA THR A 38 5.29 -1.08 10.99
C THR A 38 6.02 -2.02 10.03
N THR A 39 5.29 -2.58 9.06
CA THR A 39 5.84 -3.59 8.14
C THR A 39 6.56 -2.97 6.94
N LYS A 40 6.34 -1.68 6.70
CA LYS A 40 6.79 -0.92 5.52
C LYS A 40 6.16 -1.43 4.21
N ILE A 41 5.10 -2.24 4.31
CA ILE A 41 4.34 -2.73 3.15
C ILE A 41 3.41 -1.63 2.67
N ASN A 42 3.37 -1.46 1.36
CA ASN A 42 2.42 -0.61 0.67
C ASN A 42 1.54 -1.46 -0.23
N VAL A 43 0.23 -1.32 -0.07
CA VAL A 43 -0.78 -1.91 -0.93
C VAL A 43 -1.41 -0.80 -1.77
N ILE A 44 -1.39 -0.94 -3.09
CA ILE A 44 -1.97 0.03 -4.01
C ILE A 44 -3.33 -0.49 -4.46
N CYS A 45 -4.34 0.36 -4.32
CA CYS A 45 -5.68 0.11 -4.82
C CYS A 45 -6.14 1.25 -5.73
N LYS A 46 -6.96 0.90 -6.72
CA LYS A 46 -7.68 1.86 -7.55
C LYS A 46 -9.13 1.44 -7.64
N ASP A 47 -10.06 2.36 -7.40
CA ASP A 47 -11.51 2.08 -7.46
C ASP A 47 -11.91 0.83 -6.65
N LYS A 48 -11.35 0.69 -5.44
CA LYS A 48 -11.51 -0.47 -4.54
C LYS A 48 -10.97 -1.81 -5.07
N LYS A 49 -10.24 -1.81 -6.19
CA LYS A 49 -9.53 -2.98 -6.72
C LYS A 49 -8.07 -2.97 -6.32
N PHE A 50 -7.59 -4.08 -5.78
CA PHE A 50 -6.16 -4.31 -5.56
C PHE A 50 -5.41 -4.25 -6.89
N LEU A 51 -4.33 -3.47 -6.94
CA LEU A 51 -3.43 -3.40 -8.11
C LEU A 51 -2.14 -4.17 -7.85
N SER A 52 -1.46 -3.85 -6.75
CA SER A 52 -0.16 -4.44 -6.42
C SER A 52 0.23 -4.12 -4.97
N CYS A 53 1.14 -4.90 -4.40
CA CYS A 53 1.72 -4.62 -3.09
C CYS A 53 3.20 -4.98 -3.05
N TRP A 54 3.99 -4.17 -2.34
CA TRP A 54 5.38 -4.48 -2.05
C TRP A 54 5.87 -3.69 -0.84
N LYS A 55 6.99 -4.15 -0.27
CA LYS A 55 7.71 -3.44 0.78
C LYS A 55 8.48 -2.27 0.18
N LEU A 56 8.29 -1.08 0.74
CA LEU A 56 8.94 0.14 0.24
C LEU A 56 10.36 0.29 0.78
N SER A 57 11.27 0.71 -0.09
CA SER A 57 12.60 1.17 0.33
C SER A 57 12.51 2.50 1.08
N GLY A 58 13.56 2.87 1.84
CA GLY A 58 13.57 4.12 2.62
C GLY A 58 13.28 5.37 1.78
N MET A 59 13.83 5.46 0.56
CA MET A 59 13.54 6.57 -0.36
C MET A 59 12.10 6.56 -0.88
N GLN A 60 11.54 5.38 -1.15
CA GLN A 60 10.14 5.28 -1.58
C GLN A 60 9.19 5.71 -0.46
N GLN A 61 9.50 5.36 0.80
CA GLN A 61 8.72 5.84 1.95
C GLN A 61 8.70 7.37 2.01
N PHE A 62 9.85 8.01 1.81
CA PHE A 62 9.93 9.46 1.76
C PHE A 62 9.08 10.04 0.62
N HIS A 63 9.15 9.49 -0.59
CA HIS A 63 8.37 10.00 -1.73
C HIS A 63 6.85 9.92 -1.51
N ILE A 64 6.35 8.86 -0.91
CA ILE A 64 4.90 8.71 -0.74
C ILE A 64 4.41 9.55 0.42
N MET A 65 5.20 9.66 1.50
CA MET A 65 4.87 10.54 2.63
C MET A 65 4.98 12.03 2.26
N ALA A 66 5.94 12.41 1.42
CA ALA A 66 6.16 13.81 1.06
C ALA A 66 5.26 14.31 -0.08
N ARG A 67 5.01 13.46 -1.09
CA ARG A 67 4.30 13.87 -2.32
C ARG A 67 3.21 12.89 -2.79
N GLY A 68 2.96 11.80 -2.07
CA GLY A 68 1.95 10.81 -2.47
C GLY A 68 2.19 10.20 -3.85
N SER A 69 3.45 10.12 -4.30
CA SER A 69 3.77 9.68 -5.66
C SER A 69 4.89 8.65 -5.65
N LEU A 70 4.61 7.53 -6.34
CA LEU A 70 5.52 6.41 -6.58
C LEU A 70 5.85 6.26 -8.06
#